data_AF-A0A8H9KTC2-F1
#
_entry.id   AF-A0A8H9KTC2-F1
#
_cell.length_a   1.000
_cell.length_b   1.000
_cell.length_c   1.000
_cell.angle_alpha   90.00
_cell.angle_beta   90.00
_cell.angle_gamma   90.00
#
_symmetry.space_group_name_H-M   'P 1'
#
loop_
_entity.id
_entity.type
_entity.pdbx_description
1 polymer ?
#
loop_
_entity_poly.entity_id
_entity_poly.type
_entity_poly.pdbx_seq_one_letter_code
_entity_poly.pdbx_strand_id
1 'polypeptide(L)'
;MDPAPEGSNDIYVWSLTFFGVIWALFAVPWVFHLVRAVAAHNPWLPFERKPSGGYTFMAQNRWFAAFRAPQPEARTTTGLVVRHVVWLWVIGVLSYLPIDVLVQLLRR
;
A
#
# COMPACT_ATOMS: atom_id res chain seq x y z
N MET A 1 10.12 -29.49 11.81
CA MET A 1 10.82 -29.43 10.50
C MET A 1 12.20 -28.90 10.79
N ASP A 2 13.23 -29.71 10.57
CA ASP A 2 14.61 -29.27 10.72
C ASP A 2 14.94 -28.23 9.64
N PRO A 3 15.72 -27.18 9.97
CA PRO A 3 16.13 -26.20 8.98
C PRO A 3 17.02 -26.86 7.92
N ALA A 4 16.79 -26.50 6.65
CA ALA A 4 17.64 -26.96 5.56
C ALA A 4 19.10 -26.51 5.80
N PRO A 5 20.10 -27.39 5.60
CA PRO A 5 21.50 -27.04 5.78
C PRO A 5 21.89 -25.99 4.73
N GLU A 6 22.47 -24.88 5.19
CA GLU A 6 23.02 -23.81 4.34
C GLU A 6 22.01 -23.12 3.40
N GLY A 7 20.92 -22.60 3.96
CA GLY A 7 20.24 -21.46 3.32
C GLY A 7 21.19 -20.27 3.31
N SER A 8 21.86 -20.00 2.17
CA SER A 8 22.80 -18.89 2.04
C SER A 8 22.16 -17.58 2.53
N ASN A 9 22.88 -16.82 3.34
CA ASN A 9 22.49 -15.47 3.79
C ASN A 9 22.05 -14.58 2.60
N ASP A 10 22.55 -14.86 1.39
CA ASP A 10 22.18 -14.15 0.17
C ASP A 10 20.71 -14.36 -0.19
N ILE A 11 20.17 -15.59 -0.10
CA ILE A 11 18.76 -15.86 -0.41
C ILE A 11 17.84 -15.07 0.52
N TYR A 12 18.21 -14.99 1.80
CA TYR A 12 17.50 -14.21 2.79
C TYR A 12 17.56 -12.70 2.49
N VAL A 13 18.74 -12.15 2.18
CA VAL A 13 18.92 -10.72 1.82
C VAL A 13 18.16 -10.37 0.55
N TRP A 14 18.21 -11.23 -0.48
CA TRP A 14 17.46 -11.05 -1.71
C TRP A 14 15.96 -11.07 -1.45
N SER A 15 15.46 -12.02 -0.67
CA SER A 15 14.05 -12.11 -0.30
C SER A 15 13.59 -10.84 0.41
N LEU A 16 14.35 -10.37 1.40
CA LEU A 16 14.04 -9.14 2.14
C LEU A 16 14.04 -7.91 1.22
N THR A 17 14.99 -7.84 0.28
CA THR A 17 15.07 -6.75 -0.70
C THR A 17 13.86 -6.75 -1.63
N PHE A 18 13.48 -7.91 -2.17
CA PHE A 18 12.29 -8.03 -3.01
C PHE A 18 11.02 -7.66 -2.24
N PHE A 19 10.89 -8.12 -1.00
CA PHE A 19 9.76 -7.72 -0.15
C PHE A 19 9.74 -6.22 0.10
N GLY A 20 10.88 -5.60 0.41
CA GLY A 20 11.00 -4.15 0.60
C GLY A 20 10.61 -3.36 -0.65
N VAL A 21 11.02 -3.82 -1.83
CA VAL A 21 10.63 -3.23 -3.12
C VAL A 21 9.12 -3.36 -3.34
N ILE A 22 8.55 -4.55 -3.16
CA ILE A 22 7.10 -4.77 -3.29
C ILE A 22 6.34 -3.86 -2.33
N TRP A 23 6.74 -3.80 -1.07
CA TRP A 23 6.15 -2.92 -0.07
C TRP A 23 6.22 -1.45 -0.52
N ALA A 24 7.38 -0.98 -0.96
CA ALA A 24 7.59 0.40 -1.38
C ALA A 24 6.71 0.77 -2.59
N LEU A 25 6.48 -0.16 -3.53
CA LEU A 25 5.60 0.04 -4.67
C LEU A 25 4.15 0.35 -4.27
N PHE A 26 3.70 -0.07 -3.08
CA PHE A 26 2.36 0.25 -2.58
C PHE A 26 2.37 1.42 -1.58
N ALA A 27 3.31 1.42 -0.63
CA ALA A 27 3.34 2.40 0.46
C ALA A 27 3.71 3.80 -0.03
N VAL A 28 4.74 3.93 -0.88
CA VAL A 28 5.23 5.24 -1.34
C VAL A 28 4.16 5.99 -2.13
N PRO A 29 3.49 5.39 -3.15
CA PRO A 29 2.41 6.08 -3.85
C PRO A 29 1.24 6.42 -2.93
N TRP A 30 0.94 5.57 -1.94
CA TRP A 30 -0.16 5.81 -1.03
C TRP A 30 0.08 7.02 -0.14
N VAL A 31 1.25 7.10 0.50
CA VAL A 31 1.65 8.26 1.31
C VAL A 31 1.69 9.54 0.45
N PHE A 32 2.29 9.46 -0.74
CA PHE A 32 2.37 10.60 -1.65
C PHE A 32 0.97 11.17 -1.99
N HIS A 33 0.02 10.30 -2.30
CA HIS A 33 -1.34 10.72 -2.65
C HIS A 33 -2.14 11.21 -1.43
N LEU A 34 -1.89 10.68 -0.22
CA LEU A 34 -2.46 11.23 1.00
C LEU A 34 -1.96 12.64 1.31
N VAL A 35 -0.65 12.88 1.22
CA VAL A 35 -0.09 14.23 1.43
C VAL A 35 -0.72 15.22 0.45
N ARG A 36 -0.88 14.83 -0.81
CA ARG A 36 -1.57 15.66 -1.81
C ARG A 36 -3.05 15.89 -1.49
N ALA A 37 -3.74 14.87 -0.99
CA ALA A 37 -5.15 14.98 -0.60
C ALA A 37 -5.34 15.97 0.55
N VAL A 38 -4.45 15.92 1.55
CA VAL A 38 -4.41 16.86 2.68
C VAL A 38 -4.12 18.27 2.18
N ALA A 39 -3.09 18.45 1.36
CA ALA A 39 -2.72 19.76 0.81
C ALA A 39 -3.84 20.38 -0.06
N ALA A 40 -4.63 19.56 -0.75
CA ALA A 40 -5.74 20.00 -1.58
C ALA A 40 -7.08 20.09 -0.82
N HIS A 41 -7.12 19.79 0.48
CA HIS A 41 -8.35 19.63 1.27
C HIS A 41 -9.41 18.74 0.60
N ASN A 42 -8.97 17.75 -0.18
CA ASN A 42 -9.84 16.85 -0.92
C ASN A 42 -9.44 15.40 -0.60
N PRO A 43 -10.12 14.74 0.36
CA PRO A 43 -9.77 13.38 0.75
C PRO A 43 -10.12 12.34 -0.32
N TRP A 44 -10.95 12.67 -1.31
CA TRP A 44 -11.27 11.79 -2.43
C TRP A 44 -10.22 11.81 -3.53
N LEU A 45 -9.30 12.79 -3.53
CA LEU A 45 -8.26 12.96 -4.54
C LEU A 45 -7.48 11.67 -4.87
N PRO A 46 -7.12 10.81 -3.88
CA PRO A 46 -6.43 9.56 -4.15
C PRO A 46 -7.26 8.53 -4.93
N PHE A 47 -8.56 8.75 -5.12
CA PHE A 47 -9.47 7.85 -5.83
C PHE A 47 -10.11 8.50 -7.05
N GLU A 48 -9.89 9.80 -7.23
CA GLU A 48 -10.42 10.58 -8.34
C GLU A 48 -9.62 10.35 -9.64
N ARG A 49 -10.30 10.66 -10.74
CA ARG A 49 -9.68 10.68 -12.06
C ARG A 49 -8.78 11.91 -12.17
N LYS A 50 -7.57 11.75 -12.70
CA LYS A 50 -6.63 12.85 -12.92
C LYS A 50 -7.14 13.76 -14.05
N PRO A 51 -6.81 15.07 -14.05
CA PRO A 51 -7.15 15.99 -15.13
C PRO A 51 -6.62 15.55 -16.50
N SER A 52 -5.42 14.95 -16.54
CA SER A 52 -4.79 14.38 -17.74
C SER A 52 -5.46 13.09 -18.26
N GLY A 53 -6.54 12.64 -17.63
CA GLY A 53 -7.08 11.29 -17.81
C GLY A 53 -6.37 10.24 -16.93
N GLY A 54 -7.01 9.08 -16.81
CA GLY A 54 -6.57 7.99 -15.93
C GLY A 54 -6.85 8.23 -14.44
N TYR A 55 -6.52 7.24 -13.61
CA TYR A 55 -6.67 7.32 -12.15
C TYR A 55 -5.29 7.34 -11.47
N THR A 56 -5.27 7.70 -10.20
CA THR A 56 -4.13 7.50 -9.28
C THR A 56 -3.81 6.01 -9.11
N PHE A 57 -2.62 5.71 -8.57
CA PHE A 57 -2.16 4.34 -8.34
C PHE A 57 -3.22 3.47 -7.62
N MET A 58 -3.93 4.07 -6.66
CA MET A 58 -4.96 3.38 -5.86
C MET A 58 -6.19 2.90 -6.66
N ALA A 59 -6.37 3.39 -7.89
CA ALA A 59 -7.58 3.16 -8.70
C ALA A 59 -7.29 2.98 -10.21
N GLN A 60 -6.01 2.95 -10.60
CA GLN A 60 -5.54 2.91 -11.99
C GLN A 60 -5.84 1.57 -12.68
N ASN A 61 -5.47 0.46 -12.05
CA ASN A 61 -5.62 -0.87 -12.63
C ASN A 61 -7.06 -1.36 -12.61
N ARG A 62 -7.42 -2.23 -13.56
CA ARG A 62 -8.76 -2.88 -13.59
C ARG A 62 -9.08 -3.60 -12.28
N TRP A 63 -8.08 -4.21 -11.66
CA TRP A 63 -8.19 -4.92 -10.39
C TRP A 63 -8.53 -3.99 -9.22
N PHE A 64 -8.22 -2.70 -9.35
CA PHE A 64 -8.49 -1.67 -8.34
C PHE A 64 -9.60 -0.70 -8.77
N ALA A 65 -10.37 -1.04 -9.81
CA ALA A 65 -11.44 -0.19 -10.30
C ALA A 65 -12.53 0.06 -9.26
N ALA A 66 -12.74 -0.89 -8.34
CA ALA A 66 -13.70 -0.75 -7.22
C ALA A 66 -13.35 0.41 -6.26
N PHE A 67 -12.08 0.81 -6.19
CA PHE A 67 -11.63 1.90 -5.32
C PHE A 67 -11.85 3.27 -5.94
N ARG A 68 -12.23 3.37 -7.22
CA ARG A 68 -12.51 4.65 -7.89
C ARG A 68 -13.55 5.44 -7.12
N ALA A 69 -13.35 6.75 -7.08
CA ALA A 69 -14.32 7.67 -6.49
C ALA A 69 -15.64 7.56 -7.27
N PRO A 70 -16.78 7.43 -6.59
CA PRO A 70 -18.08 7.52 -7.25
C PRO A 70 -18.32 8.94 -7.74
N GLN A 71 -19.40 9.11 -8.51
CA GLN A 71 -19.89 10.44 -8.87
C GLN A 71 -20.13 11.28 -7.60
N PRO A 72 -19.93 12.60 -7.65
CA PRO A 72 -20.00 13.47 -6.47
C PRO A 72 -21.26 13.28 -5.62
N GLU A 73 -22.40 13.07 -6.27
CA GLU A 73 -23.72 12.87 -5.66
C GLU A 73 -23.85 11.56 -4.86
N ALA A 74 -23.04 10.54 -5.19
CA ALA A 74 -23.02 9.23 -4.55
C ALA A 74 -21.86 9.07 -3.54
N ARG A 75 -21.13 10.14 -3.23
CA ARG A 75 -20.02 10.08 -2.27
C ARG A 75 -20.55 9.97 -0.84
N THR A 76 -20.03 8.98 -0.12
CA THR A 76 -20.35 8.78 1.29
C THR A 76 -19.08 8.73 2.13
N THR A 77 -19.14 9.28 3.36
CA THR A 77 -18.04 9.22 4.32
C THR A 77 -17.62 7.78 4.59
N THR A 78 -18.58 6.87 4.76
CA THR A 78 -18.30 5.43 4.94
C THR A 78 -17.54 4.85 3.75
N GLY A 79 -17.96 5.19 2.52
CA GLY A 79 -17.28 4.72 1.31
C GLY A 79 -15.84 5.20 1.22
N LEU A 80 -15.55 6.43 1.67
CA LEU A 80 -14.20 6.97 1.73
C LEU A 80 -13.36 6.23 2.78
N VAL A 81 -13.89 6.06 3.99
CA VAL A 81 -13.20 5.40 5.10
C VAL A 81 -12.84 3.96 4.72
N VAL A 82 -13.78 3.19 4.18
CA VAL A 82 -13.52 1.79 3.75
C VAL A 82 -12.35 1.72 2.76
N ARG A 83 -12.29 2.62 1.78
CA ARG A 83 -11.20 2.64 0.81
C ARG A 83 -9.85 2.89 1.48
N HIS A 84 -9.77 3.88 2.37
CA HIS A 84 -8.53 4.15 3.11
C HIS A 84 -8.13 3.00 4.04
N VAL A 85 -9.09 2.40 4.75
CA VAL A 85 -8.86 1.27 5.64
C VAL A 85 -8.33 0.06 4.88
N VAL A 86 -8.88 -0.25 3.70
CA VAL A 86 -8.37 -1.36 2.88
C VAL A 86 -6.94 -1.10 2.42
N TRP A 87 -6.62 0.12 1.97
CA TRP A 87 -5.25 0.46 1.59
C TRP A 87 -4.27 0.43 2.76
N LEU A 88 -4.68 0.93 3.92
CA LEU A 88 -3.93 0.79 5.17
C LEU A 88 -3.70 -0.68 5.53
N TRP A 89 -4.70 -1.53 5.36
CA TRP A 89 -4.59 -2.95 5.63
C TRP A 89 -3.61 -3.64 4.67
N VAL A 90 -3.66 -3.34 3.37
CA VAL A 90 -2.68 -3.85 2.39
C VAL A 90 -1.26 -3.48 2.80
N ILE A 91 -1.02 -2.20 3.14
CA ILE A 91 0.30 -1.74 3.57
C ILE A 91 0.69 -2.42 4.88
N GLY A 92 -0.22 -2.50 5.86
CA GLY A 92 0.02 -3.14 7.15
C GLY A 92 0.38 -4.62 7.03
N VAL A 93 -0.33 -5.37 6.20
CA VAL A 93 -0.03 -6.79 5.92
C VAL A 93 1.33 -6.94 5.25
N LEU A 94 1.64 -6.10 4.26
CA LEU A 94 2.96 -6.11 3.62
C LEU A 94 4.09 -5.70 4.59
N SER A 95 3.79 -4.88 5.60
CA SER A 95 4.73 -4.49 6.65
C SER A 95 4.93 -5.57 7.72
N TYR A 96 3.98 -6.50 7.92
CA TYR A 96 3.99 -7.40 9.08
C TYR A 96 5.22 -8.30 9.13
N LEU A 97 5.51 -9.03 8.04
CA LEU A 97 6.67 -9.92 7.96
C LEU A 97 8.01 -9.21 8.18
N PRO A 98 8.33 -8.10 7.50
CA PRO A 98 9.60 -7.40 7.73
C PRO A 98 9.70 -6.79 9.14
N ILE A 99 8.60 -6.32 9.73
CA ILE A 99 8.59 -5.81 11.12
C ILE A 99 8.85 -6.94 12.10
N ASP A 100 8.17 -8.08 11.96
CA ASP A 100 8.35 -9.23 12.86
C ASP A 100 9.80 -9.74 12.83
N VAL A 101 10.38 -9.84 11.62
CA VAL A 101 11.79 -10.20 11.43
C VAL A 101 12.74 -9.18 12.06
N LEU A 102 12.50 -7.87 11.87
CA LEU A 102 13.29 -6.82 12.51
C LEU A 102 13.23 -6.91 14.05
N VAL A 103 12.04 -7.12 14.60
CA VAL A 103 11.82 -7.25 16.05
C VAL A 103 12.56 -8.48 16.59
N GLN A 104 12.54 -9.61 15.89
CA GLN A 104 13.28 -10.80 16.27
C GLN A 104 14.79 -10.59 16.23
N LEU A 105 15.31 -9.84 15.25
CA LEU A 105 16.74 -9.48 15.15
C LEU A 105 17.19 -8.56 16.28
N LEU A 106 16.37 -7.57 16.66
CA LEU A 106 16.69 -6.63 17.74
C LEU A 106 16.58 -7.22 19.15
N ARG A 107 15.90 -8.37 19.29
CA ARG A 107 15.74 -9.10 20.56
C ARG A 107 16.81 -10.17 20.80
N ARG A 108 17.67 -10.44 19.82
CA ARG A 108 18.86 -11.28 19.96
C ARG A 108 20.05 -10.44 20.41
#